data_AF-A0A529ZHL3-F1
#
_entry.id   AF-A0A529ZHL3-F1
#
_cell.length_a   1.000
_cell.length_b   1.000
_cell.length_c   1.000
_cell.angle_alpha   90.00
_cell.angle_beta   90.00
_cell.angle_gamma   90.00
#
_symmetry.space_group_name_H-M   'P 1'
#
loop_
_entity.id
_entity.type
_entity.pdbx_description
1 polymer ?
#
loop_
_entity_poly.entity_id
_entity_poly.type
_entity_poly.pdbx_seq_one_letter_code
_entity_poly.pdbx_strand_id
1 'polypeptide(L)'
;ELADAAQLASLADETPEGRSIVVLAKEKYGIRARDMATLHAAFVPFTAQTRMSGVDIDGSSVRKGAVDAVLNHVNQATVAAHGTRPTSDTIRDLQAVADEIAKAGGTPLAVERDGRLLGVVHLKDIVKGGIAERFAELRKMGIRTVMITGDNPLTAAAIAAEA
;
A
#
# COMPACT_ATOMS: atom_id res chain seq x y z
N GLU A 1 0.41 -13.82 -9.30
CA GLU A 1 -0.04 -12.59 -9.97
C GLU A 1 0.07 -11.36 -9.07
N LEU A 2 -0.64 -11.31 -7.93
CA LEU A 2 -0.60 -10.15 -7.01
C LEU A 2 0.82 -9.71 -6.61
N ALA A 3 1.69 -10.65 -6.21
CA ALA A 3 3.06 -10.33 -5.80
C ALA A 3 3.91 -9.74 -6.93
N ASP A 4 3.66 -10.15 -8.18
CA ASP A 4 4.35 -9.63 -9.36
C ASP A 4 3.91 -8.19 -9.66
N ALA A 5 2.59 -7.95 -9.67
CA ALA A 5 2.03 -6.61 -9.83
C ALA A 5 2.46 -5.66 -8.70
N ALA A 6 2.43 -6.13 -7.45
CA ALA A 6 2.86 -5.36 -6.29
C ALA A 6 4.34 -4.98 -6.38
N GLN A 7 5.21 -5.90 -6.83
CA GLN A 7 6.62 -5.59 -7.06
C GLN A 7 6.76 -4.53 -8.15
N LEU A 8 6.14 -4.74 -9.31
CA LEU A 8 6.23 -3.82 -10.46
C LEU A 8 5.82 -2.40 -10.09
N ALA A 9 4.69 -2.24 -9.40
CA ALA A 9 4.22 -0.94 -8.95
C ALA A 9 5.10 -0.31 -7.85
N SER A 10 5.88 -1.12 -7.12
CA SER A 10 6.76 -0.65 -6.05
C SER A 10 8.19 -0.33 -6.51
N LEU A 11 8.55 -0.60 -7.77
CA LEU A 11 9.90 -0.32 -8.29
C LEU A 11 10.24 1.17 -8.33
N ALA A 12 9.24 2.02 -8.56
CA ALA A 12 9.36 3.48 -8.58
C ALA A 12 9.05 4.13 -7.22
N ASP A 13 8.78 3.30 -6.21
CA ASP A 13 8.37 3.72 -4.88
C ASP A 13 9.58 3.71 -3.95
N GLU A 14 10.25 4.87 -3.84
CA GLU A 14 11.44 5.03 -3.00
C GLU A 14 11.12 5.14 -1.49
N THR A 15 9.86 4.96 -1.10
CA THR A 15 9.49 4.89 0.32
C THR A 15 10.00 3.60 0.98
N PRO A 16 10.20 3.56 2.31
CA PRO A 16 10.45 2.32 3.04
C PRO A 16 9.45 1.20 2.71
N GLU A 17 8.18 1.57 2.53
CA GLU A 17 7.05 0.72 2.19
C GLU A 17 7.19 0.12 0.79
N GLY A 18 7.57 0.93 -0.21
CA GLY A 18 7.86 0.45 -1.56
C GLY A 18 9.03 -0.55 -1.57
N ARG A 19 10.13 -0.19 -0.92
CA ARG A 19 11.31 -1.07 -0.82
C ARG A 19 11.02 -2.39 -0.13
N SER A 20 10.25 -2.38 0.97
CA SER A 20 9.94 -3.61 1.71
C SER A 20 9.12 -4.60 0.87
N ILE A 21 8.23 -4.11 0.01
CA ILE A 21 7.44 -4.94 -0.92
C ILE A 21 8.33 -5.57 -1.99
N VAL A 22 9.28 -4.80 -2.55
CA VAL A 22 10.25 -5.34 -3.53
C VAL A 22 11.11 -6.45 -2.91
N VAL A 23 11.56 -6.25 -1.67
CA VAL A 23 12.32 -7.26 -0.91
C VAL A 23 11.46 -8.51 -0.66
N LEU A 24 10.22 -8.34 -0.16
CA LEU A 24 9.30 -9.45 0.09
C LEU A 24 9.03 -10.26 -1.19
N ALA A 25 8.81 -9.59 -2.32
CA ALA A 25 8.59 -10.23 -3.62
C ALA A 25 9.80 -11.09 -4.05
N LYS A 26 11.02 -10.59 -3.82
CA LYS A 26 12.26 -11.30 -4.11
C LYS A 26 12.45 -12.51 -3.18
N GLU A 27 12.29 -12.32 -1.87
CA GLU A 27 12.60 -13.35 -0.87
C GLU A 27 11.55 -14.46 -0.83
N LYS A 28 10.27 -14.11 -0.81
CA LYS A 28 9.18 -15.08 -0.63
C LYS A 28 8.74 -15.73 -1.94
N TYR A 29 8.83 -15.01 -3.06
CA TYR A 29 8.31 -15.48 -4.35
C TYR A 29 9.38 -15.65 -5.42
N GLY A 30 10.66 -15.38 -5.10
CA GLY A 30 11.77 -15.57 -6.04
C GLY A 30 11.73 -14.63 -7.25
N ILE A 31 10.92 -13.57 -7.21
CA ILE A 31 10.75 -12.65 -8.34
C ILE A 31 11.97 -11.74 -8.41
N ARG A 32 12.88 -12.04 -9.35
CA ARG A 32 14.10 -11.25 -9.57
C ARG A 32 13.77 -9.96 -10.31
N ALA A 33 14.61 -8.94 -10.10
CA ALA A 33 14.55 -7.70 -10.84
C ALA A 33 14.54 -8.01 -12.35
N ARG A 34 13.50 -7.56 -13.04
CA ARG A 34 13.40 -7.65 -14.50
C ARG A 34 14.42 -6.72 -15.12
N ASP A 35 14.92 -7.07 -16.31
CA ASP A 35 15.87 -6.23 -17.02
C ASP A 35 15.13 -4.97 -17.53
N MET A 36 15.15 -3.91 -16.72
CA MET A 36 14.38 -2.68 -16.90
C MET A 36 14.61 -2.03 -18.26
N ALA A 37 15.79 -2.25 -18.86
CA ALA A 37 16.18 -1.69 -20.15
C ALA A 37 15.39 -2.26 -21.35
N THR A 38 14.69 -3.38 -21.18
CA THR A 38 13.93 -4.03 -22.26
C THR A 38 12.44 -3.76 -22.24
N LEU A 39 11.92 -3.16 -21.16
CA LEU A 39 10.52 -2.81 -21.01
C LEU A 39 10.40 -1.31 -21.31
N HIS A 40 9.56 -0.92 -22.27
CA HIS A 40 9.17 0.48 -22.48
C HIS A 40 8.23 0.93 -21.35
N ALA A 41 8.74 0.85 -20.12
CA ALA A 41 8.00 1.07 -18.89
C ALA A 41 8.05 2.56 -18.50
N ALA A 42 6.88 3.18 -18.39
CA ALA A 42 6.73 4.49 -17.78
C ALA A 42 6.41 4.32 -16.30
N PHE A 43 7.37 4.63 -15.44
CA PHE A 43 7.21 4.52 -14.00
C PHE A 43 6.47 5.73 -13.42
N VAL A 44 5.51 5.46 -12.53
CA VAL A 44 4.76 6.47 -11.79
C VAL A 44 5.28 6.47 -10.34
N PRO A 45 6.10 7.47 -9.95
CA PRO A 45 6.64 7.51 -8.61
C PRO A 45 5.55 7.76 -7.57
N PHE A 46 5.81 7.31 -6.34
CA PHE A 46 4.90 7.60 -5.22
C PHE A 46 4.82 9.10 -4.97
N THR A 47 3.61 9.62 -4.75
CA THR A 47 3.38 10.98 -4.27
C THR A 47 2.35 11.00 -3.15
N ALA A 48 2.55 11.86 -2.14
CA ALA A 48 1.64 11.99 -1.02
C ALA A 48 0.25 12.51 -1.43
N GLN A 49 0.15 13.24 -2.54
CA GLN A 49 -1.11 13.78 -3.06
C GLN A 49 -1.99 12.66 -3.66
N THR A 50 -1.38 11.76 -4.43
CA THR A 50 -2.10 10.63 -5.04
C THR A 50 -2.21 9.43 -4.10
N ARG A 51 -1.28 9.31 -3.13
CA ARG A 51 -1.14 8.17 -2.20
C ARG A 51 -0.98 6.82 -2.93
N MET A 52 -0.37 6.85 -4.11
CA MET A 52 -0.17 5.69 -4.96
C MET A 52 1.11 5.80 -5.79
N SER A 53 1.61 4.65 -6.21
CA SER A 53 2.75 4.44 -7.11
C SER A 53 2.36 3.39 -8.16
N GLY A 54 3.16 3.26 -9.23
CA GLY A 54 2.83 2.32 -10.29
C GLY A 54 3.78 2.29 -11.46
N VAL A 55 3.35 1.57 -12.49
CA VAL A 55 4.04 1.48 -13.76
C VAL A 55 3.06 1.24 -14.90
N ASP A 56 3.33 1.85 -16.04
CA ASP A 56 2.66 1.59 -17.32
C ASP A 56 3.64 0.88 -18.27
N ILE A 57 3.30 -0.32 -18.73
CA ILE A 57 4.15 -1.18 -19.55
C ILE A 57 3.33 -1.79 -20.67
N ASP A 58 3.71 -1.54 -21.93
CA ASP A 58 3.09 -2.17 -23.11
C ASP A 58 1.55 -2.08 -23.14
N GLY A 59 0.99 -0.95 -22.70
CA GLY A 59 -0.45 -0.71 -22.62
C GLY A 59 -1.14 -1.31 -21.39
N SER A 60 -0.41 -1.98 -20.51
CA SER A 60 -0.88 -2.44 -19.20
C SER A 60 -0.50 -1.44 -18.11
N SER A 61 -1.45 -1.04 -17.28
CA SER A 61 -1.27 -0.17 -16.11
C SER A 61 -1.33 -1.01 -14.84
N VAL A 62 -0.35 -0.83 -13.96
CA VAL A 62 -0.36 -1.40 -12.62
C VAL A 62 -0.23 -0.28 -11.60
N ARG A 63 -1.10 -0.27 -10.60
CA ARG A 63 -1.05 0.69 -9.49
C ARG A 63 -1.11 0.00 -8.14
N LYS A 64 -0.45 0.60 -7.17
CA LYS A 64 -0.46 0.21 -5.76
C LYS A 64 -0.53 1.45 -4.89
N GLY A 65 -1.31 1.41 -3.82
CA GLY A 65 -1.46 2.57 -2.94
C GLY A 65 -2.51 2.39 -1.88
N ALA A 66 -2.91 3.50 -1.26
CA ALA A 66 -4.01 3.51 -0.30
C ALA A 66 -5.29 2.93 -0.93
N VAL A 67 -6.05 2.17 -0.15
CA VAL A 67 -7.24 1.44 -0.64
C VAL A 67 -8.24 2.37 -1.32
N ASP A 68 -8.52 3.51 -0.70
CA ASP A 68 -9.43 4.52 -1.23
C ASP A 68 -8.89 5.21 -2.49
N ALA A 69 -7.59 5.49 -2.55
CA ALA A 69 -6.94 6.06 -3.74
C ALA A 69 -7.02 5.10 -4.94
N VAL A 70 -6.75 3.82 -4.73
CA VAL A 70 -6.81 2.79 -5.79
C VAL A 70 -8.26 2.58 -6.26
N LEU A 71 -9.23 2.49 -5.34
CA LEU A 71 -10.65 2.38 -5.72
C LEU A 71 -11.12 3.58 -6.55
N ASN A 72 -10.72 4.79 -6.16
CA ASN A 72 -11.01 6.00 -6.94
C ASN A 72 -10.36 5.97 -8.32
N HIS A 73 -9.09 5.54 -8.40
CA HIS A 73 -8.38 5.42 -9.67
C HIS A 73 -9.05 4.44 -10.61
N VAL A 74 -9.38 3.24 -10.12
CA VAL A 74 -10.08 2.20 -10.90
C VAL A 74 -11.40 2.74 -11.42
N ASN A 75 -12.21 3.39 -10.57
CA ASN A 75 -13.48 3.96 -10.99
C ASN A 75 -13.32 5.01 -12.10
N GLN A 76 -12.31 5.89 -12.01
CA GLN A 76 -12.03 6.91 -13.04
C GLN A 76 -11.53 6.28 -14.33
N ALA A 77 -10.59 5.33 -14.25
CA ALA A 77 -10.03 4.63 -15.40
C ALA A 77 -11.12 3.86 -16.15
N THR A 78 -12.02 3.18 -15.44
CA THR A 78 -13.14 2.47 -16.07
C THR A 78 -14.10 3.42 -16.80
N VAL A 79 -14.38 4.60 -16.21
CA VAL A 79 -15.23 5.61 -16.86
C VAL A 79 -14.60 6.11 -18.16
N ALA A 80 -13.29 6.40 -18.15
CA ALA A 80 -12.58 6.88 -19.33
C ALA A 80 -12.48 5.83 -20.43
N ALA A 81 -12.20 4.57 -20.06
CA ALA A 81 -11.98 3.48 -21.00
C ALA A 81 -13.25 2.73 -21.45
N HIS A 82 -14.44 3.11 -20.96
CA HIS A 82 -15.68 2.34 -21.11
C HIS A 82 -15.52 0.86 -20.69
N GLY A 83 -14.64 0.61 -19.73
CA GLY A 83 -14.30 -0.73 -19.27
C GLY A 83 -15.37 -1.34 -18.36
N THR A 84 -15.14 -2.58 -17.94
CA THR A 84 -15.98 -3.22 -16.93
C THR A 84 -15.63 -2.68 -15.55
N ARG A 85 -16.62 -2.12 -14.83
CA ARG A 85 -16.42 -1.68 -13.45
C ARG A 85 -16.25 -2.90 -12.54
N PRO A 86 -15.40 -2.81 -11.50
CA PRO A 86 -15.38 -3.82 -10.46
C PRO A 86 -16.80 -3.97 -9.88
N THR A 87 -17.21 -5.22 -9.66
CA THR A 87 -18.53 -5.48 -9.08
C THR A 87 -18.59 -4.98 -7.65
N SER A 88 -19.79 -4.61 -7.19
CA SER A 88 -20.01 -4.18 -5.80
C SER A 88 -19.52 -5.21 -4.79
N ASP A 89 -19.62 -6.50 -5.12
CA ASP A 89 -19.14 -7.60 -4.27
C ASP A 89 -17.61 -7.61 -4.18
N THR A 90 -16.91 -7.43 -5.30
CA THR A 90 -15.43 -7.37 -5.32
C THR A 90 -14.91 -6.20 -4.46
N ILE A 91 -15.58 -5.05 -4.54
CA ILE A 91 -15.21 -3.87 -3.74
C ILE A 91 -15.43 -4.17 -2.25
N ARG A 92 -16.56 -4.80 -1.89
CA ARG A 92 -16.88 -5.15 -0.52
C ARG A 92 -15.88 -6.14 0.06
N ASP A 93 -15.50 -7.17 -0.69
CA ASP A 93 -14.53 -8.18 -0.24
C ASP A 93 -13.15 -7.56 0.00
N LEU A 94 -12.70 -6.69 -0.91
CA LEU A 94 -11.43 -5.98 -0.75
C LEU A 94 -11.45 -5.04 0.48
N GLN A 95 -12.56 -4.34 0.70
CA GLN A 95 -12.74 -3.49 1.88
C GLN A 95 -12.75 -4.30 3.18
N ALA A 96 -13.39 -5.48 3.20
CA ALA A 96 -13.38 -6.34 4.37
C ALA A 96 -11.96 -6.79 4.75
N VAL A 97 -11.15 -7.20 3.76
CA VAL A 97 -9.74 -7.56 3.98
C VAL A 97 -8.92 -6.35 4.45
N ALA A 98 -9.15 -5.17 3.87
CA ALA A 98 -8.47 -3.95 4.29
C ALA A 98 -8.80 -3.57 5.74
N ASP A 99 -10.07 -3.70 6.14
CA ASP A 99 -10.53 -3.42 7.50
C ASP A 99 -9.93 -4.40 8.51
N GLU A 100 -9.81 -5.68 8.15
CA GLU A 100 -9.12 -6.67 8.99
C GLU A 100 -7.65 -6.31 9.22
N ILE A 101 -6.94 -5.92 8.16
CA ILE A 101 -5.55 -5.48 8.25
C ILE A 101 -5.43 -4.22 9.14
N ALA A 102 -6.31 -3.24 8.93
CA ALA A 102 -6.31 -2.01 9.72
C ALA A 102 -6.59 -2.27 11.21
N LYS A 103 -7.55 -3.15 11.52
CA LYS A 103 -7.85 -3.58 12.90
C LYS A 103 -6.68 -4.31 13.57
N ALA A 104 -5.84 -4.98 12.79
CA ALA A 104 -4.63 -5.64 13.27
C ALA A 104 -3.42 -4.70 13.42
N GLY A 105 -3.59 -3.39 13.20
CA GLY A 105 -2.51 -2.39 13.27
C GLY A 105 -1.63 -2.33 12.03
N GLY A 106 -2.06 -2.94 10.93
CA GLY A 106 -1.39 -2.83 9.64
C GLY A 106 -1.92 -1.69 8.78
N THR A 107 -1.11 -1.29 7.81
CA THR A 107 -1.49 -0.39 6.72
C THR A 107 -1.84 -1.23 5.48
N PRO A 108 -3.13 -1.30 5.08
CA PRO A 108 -3.53 -2.02 3.88
C PRO A 108 -3.22 -1.21 2.62
N LEU A 109 -2.48 -1.78 1.67
CA LEU A 109 -2.25 -1.19 0.36
C LEU A 109 -2.91 -2.03 -0.74
N ALA A 110 -3.89 -1.46 -1.45
CA ALA A 110 -4.53 -2.15 -2.56
C ALA A 110 -3.62 -2.17 -3.79
N VAL A 111 -3.76 -3.21 -4.60
CA VAL A 111 -3.07 -3.37 -5.88
C VAL A 111 -4.10 -3.65 -6.96
N GLU A 112 -3.96 -2.95 -8.08
CA GLU A 112 -4.78 -3.15 -9.26
C GLU A 112 -3.90 -3.31 -10.50
N ARG A 113 -4.48 -3.95 -11.50
CA ARG A 113 -3.93 -4.03 -12.84
C ARG A 113 -5.03 -3.85 -13.86
N ASP A 114 -4.85 -2.92 -14.78
CA ASP A 114 -5.77 -2.65 -15.89
C ASP A 114 -7.22 -2.41 -15.44
N GLY A 115 -7.40 -1.77 -14.28
CA GLY A 115 -8.71 -1.53 -13.67
C GLY A 115 -9.28 -2.73 -12.91
N ARG A 116 -8.56 -3.84 -12.82
CA ARG A 116 -8.93 -5.01 -12.03
C ARG A 116 -8.22 -5.00 -10.68
N LEU A 117 -9.01 -5.01 -9.60
CA LEU A 117 -8.48 -5.19 -8.25
C LEU A 117 -7.88 -6.59 -8.11
N LEU A 118 -6.59 -6.66 -7.74
CA LEU A 118 -5.88 -7.93 -7.56
C LEU A 118 -5.84 -8.39 -6.10
N GLY A 119 -5.83 -7.45 -5.15
CA GLY A 119 -5.79 -7.75 -3.73
C GLY A 119 -5.15 -6.64 -2.90
N VAL A 120 -4.75 -6.99 -1.68
CA VAL A 120 -4.21 -6.06 -0.68
C VAL A 120 -2.86 -6.58 -0.16
N VAL A 121 -1.90 -5.67 -0.02
CA VAL A 121 -0.64 -5.88 0.69
C VAL A 121 -0.81 -5.41 2.13
N HIS A 122 -0.52 -6.30 3.08
CA HIS A 122 -0.48 -5.96 4.49
C HIS A 122 0.93 -5.47 4.85
N LEU A 123 1.05 -4.17 5.13
CA LEU A 123 2.24 -3.61 5.76
C LEU A 123 2.03 -3.54 7.26
N LYS A 124 2.98 -4.03 8.04
CA LYS A 124 3.02 -3.83 9.48
C LYS A 124 4.28 -3.08 9.83
N ASP A 125 4.13 -1.99 10.56
CA ASP A 125 5.26 -1.30 11.14
C ASP A 125 5.83 -2.13 12.30
N ILE A 126 7.16 -2.30 12.29
CA ILE A 126 7.86 -2.99 13.37
C ILE A 126 8.12 -1.95 14.45
N VAL A 127 7.23 -1.90 15.45
CA VAL A 127 7.46 -1.10 16.65
C VAL A 127 8.72 -1.63 17.33
N LYS A 128 9.73 -0.76 17.51
CA LYS A 128 10.96 -1.14 18.21
C LYS A 128 10.60 -1.46 19.67
N GLY A 129 11.03 -2.62 20.15
CA GLY A 129 10.86 -2.99 21.56
C GLY A 129 11.41 -1.90 22.50
N GLY A 130 10.71 -1.66 23.61
CA GLY A 130 11.09 -0.62 24.56
C GLY A 130 10.46 0.76 24.31
N ILE A 131 9.74 0.98 23.19
CA ILE A 131 9.19 2.31 22.89
C ILE A 131 8.01 2.66 23.80
N ALA A 132 7.20 1.66 24.17
CA ALA A 132 6.05 1.87 25.03
C ALA A 132 6.47 2.29 26.44
N GLU A 133 7.54 1.67 26.95
CA GLU A 133 8.17 2.03 28.22
C GLU A 133 8.73 3.46 28.17
N ARG A 134 9.39 3.85 27.07
CA ARG A 134 9.90 5.21 26.88
C ARG A 134 8.79 6.25 26.84
N PHE A 135 7.68 5.98 26.15
CA PHE A 135 6.54 6.87 26.15
C PHE A 135 5.89 6.96 27.53
N ALA A 136 5.85 5.86 28.30
CA ALA A 136 5.38 5.87 29.68
C ALA A 136 6.26 6.74 30.60
N GLU A 137 7.59 6.70 30.44
CA GLU A 137 8.51 7.59 31.18
C GLU A 137 8.29 9.07 30.85
N LEU A 138 8.18 9.41 29.56
CA LEU A 138 7.89 10.78 29.13
C LEU A 138 6.57 11.30 29.74
N ARG A 139 5.52 10.46 29.75
CA ARG A 139 4.24 10.80 30.37
C ARG A 139 4.36 11.04 31.88
N LYS A 140 5.17 10.22 32.60
CA LYS A 140 5.44 10.41 34.03
C LYS A 140 6.18 11.73 34.33
N MET A 141 6.99 12.21 33.38
CA MET A 141 7.66 13.52 33.46
C MET A 141 6.74 14.69 33.13
N GLY A 142 5.48 14.45 32.80
CA GLY A 142 4.53 15.50 32.39
C GLY A 142 4.64 15.91 30.92
N ILE A 143 5.40 15.17 30.09
CA ILE A 143 5.56 15.44 28.67
C ILE A 143 4.43 14.77 27.90
N ARG A 144 3.69 15.55 27.11
CA ARG A 144 2.63 15.05 26.22
C ARG A 144 3.22 14.68 24.86
N THR A 145 2.87 13.50 24.37
CA THR A 145 3.28 12.99 23.06
C THR A 145 2.08 12.97 22.11
N VAL A 146 2.28 13.41 20.87
CA VAL A 146 1.25 13.44 19.82
C VAL A 146 1.85 12.79 18.58
N MET A 147 1.18 11.79 18.05
CA MET A 147 1.56 11.12 16.80
C MET A 147 1.07 11.96 15.61
N ILE A 148 1.96 12.23 14.66
CA ILE A 148 1.62 12.84 13.37
C ILE A 148 1.85 11.77 12.31
N THR A 149 0.78 11.30 11.68
CA THR A 149 0.84 10.30 10.59
C THR A 149 -0.10 10.68 9.45
N GLY A 150 0.22 10.20 8.25
CA GLY A 150 -0.64 10.25 7.06
C GLY A 150 -1.49 8.98 6.87
N ASP A 151 -1.39 8.03 7.81
CA ASP A 151 -2.14 6.77 7.75
C ASP A 151 -3.65 6.95 7.95
N ASN A 152 -4.39 5.89 7.62
CA ASN A 152 -5.81 5.79 7.94
C ASN A 152 -6.02 5.87 9.47
N PRO A 153 -7.03 6.63 9.97
CA PRO A 153 -7.36 6.71 11.39
C PRO A 153 -7.42 5.38 12.15
N LEU A 154 -7.90 4.30 11.53
CA LEU A 154 -7.96 2.97 12.17
C LEU A 154 -6.56 2.40 12.42
N THR A 155 -5.68 2.46 11.42
CA THR A 155 -4.30 2.02 11.54
C THR A 155 -3.54 2.87 12.56
N ALA A 156 -3.70 4.20 12.48
CA ALA A 156 -3.08 5.13 13.42
C ALA A 156 -3.48 4.84 14.88
N ALA A 157 -4.77 4.56 15.12
CA ALA A 157 -5.27 4.21 16.45
C ALA A 157 -4.68 2.90 16.97
N ALA A 158 -4.55 1.89 16.11
CA ALA A 158 -3.95 0.61 16.48
C ALA A 158 -2.45 0.74 16.80
N ILE A 159 -1.68 1.47 15.98
CA ILE A 159 -0.26 1.76 16.27
C ILE A 159 -0.12 2.56 17.56
N ALA A 160 -0.98 3.55 17.78
CA ALA A 160 -0.99 4.35 19.01
C ALA A 160 -1.34 3.53 20.26
N ALA A 161 -2.08 2.42 20.12
CA ALA A 161 -2.37 1.51 21.22
C ALA A 161 -1.21 0.54 21.51
N GLU A 162 -0.35 0.26 20.52
CA GLU A 162 0.87 -0.55 20.70
C GLU A 162 2.03 0.23 21.35
N ALA A 163 1.95 1.57 21.45
CA ALA A 163 3.00 2.50 21.92
C ALA A 163 2.63 3.26 23.21
#